data_AF-A0A0C5WEY8-F1
#
_entry.id   AF-A0A0C5WEY8-F1
#
_cell.length_a   1.000
_cell.length_b   1.000
_cell.length_c   1.000
_cell.angle_alpha   90.00
_cell.angle_beta   90.00
_cell.angle_gamma   90.00
#
_symmetry.space_group_name_H-M   'P 1'
#
loop_
_entity.id
_entity.type
_entity.pdbx_description
1 polymer ?
#
loop_
_entity_poly.entity_id
_entity_poly.type
_entity_poly.pdbx_seq_one_letter_code
_entity_poly.pdbx_strand_id
1 'polypeptide(L)' 'MAKKRKTPSVIGLDGMDANAAKAVDTDFGRGTIKDNALKAVVTSQLFKTRVVKAKKGKGSFKRKGKHAGRESYSMAA' A
#
# COMPACT_ATOMS: atom_id res chain seq x y z
N MET A 1 -9.65 44.57 38.44
CA MET A 1 -9.24 43.21 38.87
C MET A 1 -9.63 42.20 37.80
N ALA A 2 -8.68 41.68 37.00
CA ALA A 2 -8.98 40.72 35.94
C ALA A 2 -8.87 39.28 36.48
N LYS A 3 -9.99 38.54 36.51
CA LYS A 3 -10.00 37.11 36.88
C LYS A 3 -9.35 36.30 35.76
N LYS A 4 -8.11 35.85 35.96
CA LYS A 4 -7.46 34.83 35.10
C LYS A 4 -8.22 33.51 35.25
N ARG A 5 -8.87 33.06 34.18
CA ARG A 5 -9.48 31.72 34.13
C ARG A 5 -8.37 30.70 33.83
N LYS A 6 -8.19 29.72 34.71
CA LYS A 6 -7.28 28.58 34.54
C LYS A 6 -7.85 27.66 33.46
N THR A 7 -7.10 27.42 32.39
CA THR A 7 -7.45 26.42 31.37
C THR A 7 -7.25 25.02 31.97
N PRO A 8 -8.19 24.07 31.78
CA PRO A 8 -7.98 22.70 32.20
C PRO A 8 -6.92 22.06 31.31
N SER A 9 -5.88 21.52 31.94
CA SER A 9 -4.84 20.69 31.31
C SER A 9 -5.50 19.50 30.62
N VAL A 10 -5.35 19.43 29.30
CA VAL A 10 -5.67 18.24 28.51
C VAL A 10 -4.93 17.05 29.08
N ILE A 11 -5.68 15.99 29.36
CA ILE A 11 -5.20 14.75 29.97
C ILE A 11 -4.32 14.03 28.94
N GLY A 12 -3.07 13.80 29.35
CA GLY A 12 -2.13 12.76 28.95
C GLY A 12 -2.31 12.06 27.61
N LEU A 13 -1.38 12.34 26.69
CA LEU A 13 -0.92 11.40 25.68
C LEU A 13 0.07 10.45 26.33
N ASP A 14 -0.37 9.25 26.73
CA ASP A 14 0.52 8.16 27.14
C ASP A 14 0.29 6.94 26.24
N GLY A 15 1.15 6.81 25.24
CA GLY A 15 1.66 5.56 24.65
C GLY A 15 0.69 4.58 23.96
N MET A 16 0.82 4.45 22.64
CA MET A 16 1.25 3.22 21.94
C MET A 16 1.33 3.44 20.40
N ASP A 17 2.37 2.85 19.79
CA ASP A 17 2.65 2.68 18.35
C ASP A 17 3.27 3.84 17.55
N ALA A 18 4.61 3.93 17.60
CA ALA A 18 5.46 4.82 16.79
C ALA A 18 5.54 4.44 15.28
N ASN A 19 4.51 3.77 14.75
CA ASN A 19 4.28 3.58 13.32
C ASN A 19 2.79 3.78 12.99
N ALA A 20 2.14 4.69 13.69
CA ALA A 20 0.78 5.11 13.40
C ALA A 20 0.81 6.27 12.40
N ALA A 21 0.28 5.99 11.21
CA ALA A 21 -0.18 6.98 10.23
C ALA A 21 0.88 7.91 9.63
N LYS A 22 1.85 7.36 8.88
CA LYS A 22 2.21 8.08 7.65
C LYS A 22 1.03 7.90 6.69
N ALA A 23 0.19 8.93 6.57
CA ALA A 23 -0.74 9.02 5.47
C ALA A 23 0.10 9.00 4.18
N VAL A 24 0.15 7.84 3.54
CA VAL A 24 0.76 7.73 2.22
C VAL A 24 -0.26 8.33 1.27
N ASP A 25 -0.04 9.58 0.88
CA ASP A 25 -0.85 10.23 -0.15
C ASP A 25 -0.63 9.48 -1.46
N THR A 26 -1.60 8.63 -1.81
CA THR A 26 -1.60 7.91 -3.09
C THR A 26 -2.40 8.70 -4.10
N ASP A 27 -1.77 9.08 -5.22
CA ASP A 27 -2.47 9.71 -6.33
C ASP A 27 -3.37 8.70 -7.03
N PHE A 28 -4.69 8.94 -6.96
CA PHE A 28 -5.72 8.10 -7.57
C PHE A 28 -6.03 8.49 -9.03
N GLY A 29 -5.46 9.58 -9.54
CA GLY A 29 -5.70 10.07 -10.91
C GLY A 29 -7.14 10.54 -11.18
N ARG A 30 -7.91 10.85 -10.13
CA ARG A 30 -9.33 11.26 -10.22
C ARG A 30 -9.56 12.76 -9.96
N GLY A 31 -8.51 13.53 -9.71
CA GLY A 31 -8.61 14.95 -9.35
C GLY A 31 -9.39 15.16 -8.06
N THR A 32 -10.02 16.33 -7.90
CA THR A 32 -10.80 16.68 -6.71
C THR A 32 -12.14 15.93 -6.69
N ILE A 33 -12.30 15.03 -5.72
CA ILE A 33 -13.54 14.27 -5.52
C ILE A 33 -14.56 15.17 -4.79
N LYS A 34 -15.74 15.36 -5.39
CA LYS A 34 -16.80 16.24 -4.84
C LYS A 34 -17.96 15.49 -4.16
N ASP A 35 -18.18 14.24 -4.57
CA ASP A 35 -19.32 13.44 -4.12
C ASP A 35 -18.85 12.36 -3.12
N ASN A 36 -18.63 11.12 -3.57
CA ASN A 36 -18.22 10.01 -2.70
C ASN A 36 -16.75 9.61 -2.88
N ALA A 37 -15.97 9.67 -1.79
CA ALA A 37 -14.57 9.29 -1.74
C ALA A 37 -14.34 7.80 -2.04
N LEU A 38 -15.09 6.90 -1.40
CA LEU A 38 -14.92 5.45 -1.56
C LEU A 38 -15.22 4.99 -2.99
N LYS A 39 -16.26 5.53 -3.61
CA LYS A 39 -16.62 5.21 -5.00
C LYS A 39 -15.51 5.62 -5.98
N ALA A 40 -14.91 6.79 -5.77
CA ALA A 40 -13.79 7.26 -6.58
C ALA A 40 -12.55 6.37 -6.39
N VAL A 41 -12.28 5.97 -5.15
CA VAL A 41 -11.14 5.12 -4.81
C VAL A 41 -11.30 3.71 -5.38
N VAL A 42 -12.45 3.04 -5.19
CA VAL A 42 -12.70 1.67 -5.69
C VAL A 42 -12.56 1.55 -7.21
N THR A 43 -12.90 2.61 -7.94
CA THR A 43 -12.81 2.62 -9.41
C THR A 43 -11.46 3.14 -9.93
N SER A 44 -10.55 3.54 -9.05
CA SER A 44 -9.21 4.04 -9.40
C SER A 44 -8.23 2.91 -9.78
N GLN A 45 -7.06 3.29 -10.28
CA GLN A 45 -5.99 2.36 -10.68
C GLN A 45 -5.47 1.49 -9.51
N LEU A 46 -5.64 1.95 -8.27
CA LEU A 46 -5.19 1.23 -7.09
C LEU A 46 -5.96 -0.10 -6.92
N PHE A 47 -7.27 -0.07 -7.14
CA PHE A 47 -8.19 -1.18 -6.88
C PHE A 47 -8.57 -1.95 -8.13
N LYS A 48 -7.58 -2.30 -8.96
CA LYS A 48 -7.80 -3.15 -10.14
C LYS A 48 -7.65 -4.64 -9.83
N THR A 49 -8.43 -5.46 -10.53
CA THR A 49 -8.29 -6.92 -10.52
C THR A 49 -6.91 -7.32 -11.03
N ARG A 50 -6.12 -8.00 -10.20
CA ARG A 50 -4.80 -8.51 -10.59
C ARG A 50 -4.92 -9.94 -11.10
N VAL A 51 -4.42 -10.17 -12.30
CA VAL A 51 -4.35 -11.52 -12.89
C VAL A 51 -2.93 -12.05 -12.75
N VAL A 52 -2.79 -13.19 -12.08
CA VAL A 52 -1.50 -13.88 -11.94
C VAL A 52 -1.28 -14.79 -13.15
N LYS A 53 -0.07 -14.76 -13.71
CA LYS A 53 0.31 -15.68 -14.79
C LYS A 53 0.37 -17.11 -14.25
N ALA A 54 -0.44 -18.01 -14.81
CA ALA A 54 -0.45 -19.41 -14.45
C ALA A 54 0.91 -20.10 -14.69
N LYS A 55 1.22 -21.12 -13.89
CA LYS A 55 2.46 -21.92 -14.03
C LYS A 55 2.37 -22.97 -15.15
N LYS A 56 1.17 -23.50 -15.43
CA LYS A 56 0.90 -24.51 -16.46
C LYS A 56 -0.41 -24.19 -17.18
N GLY A 57 -0.59 -24.66 -18.42
CA GLY A 57 -1.81 -24.49 -19.21
C GLY A 57 -1.82 -23.26 -20.13
N LYS A 58 -3.00 -22.68 -20.38
CA LYS A 58 -3.15 -21.53 -21.29
C LYS A 58 -2.45 -20.30 -20.72
N GLY A 59 -1.65 -19.64 -21.55
CA GLY A 59 -0.94 -18.42 -21.16
C GLY A 59 0.21 -18.64 -20.17
N SER A 60 0.62 -19.89 -19.88
CA SER A 60 1.73 -20.16 -18.96
C SER A 60 3.11 -20.15 -19.63
N PHE A 61 3.17 -20.25 -20.96
CA PHE A 61 4.43 -20.30 -21.70
C PHE A 61 5.29 -19.06 -21.47
N LYS A 62 6.58 -19.27 -21.21
CA LYS A 62 7.61 -18.23 -21.06
C LYS A 62 8.76 -18.59 -22.00
N ARG A 63 9.15 -17.66 -22.89
CA ARG A 63 10.26 -17.89 -23.85
C ARG A 63 11.59 -18.16 -23.16
N LYS A 64 11.84 -17.50 -22.01
CA LYS A 64 13.02 -17.70 -21.17
C LYS A 64 12.58 -18.17 -19.79
N GLY A 65 13.22 -19.23 -19.29
CA GLY A 65 13.06 -19.67 -17.91
C GLY A 65 13.67 -18.66 -16.93
N LYS A 66 13.32 -18.76 -15.64
CA LYS A 66 13.85 -17.86 -14.59
C LYS A 66 15.38 -17.92 -14.48
N HIS A 67 15.97 -19.08 -14.77
CA HIS A 67 17.41 -19.35 -14.63
C HIS A 67 18.06 -19.80 -15.94
N ALA A 68 17.55 -19.35 -17.10
CA ALA A 68 18.15 -19.71 -18.39
C ALA A 68 19.61 -19.20 -18.45
N GLY A 69 20.57 -20.11 -18.68
CA GLY A 69 22.00 -19.79 -18.76
C GLY A 69 22.76 -19.73 -17.43
N ARG A 70 22.13 -20.07 -16.29
CA ARG A 70 22.84 -20.36 -15.04
C ARG A 70 22.87 -21.86 -14.82
N GLU A 71 24.06 -22.42 -14.67
CA GLU A 71 24.23 -23.77 -14.13
C GLU A 71 23.65 -23.80 -12.72
N SER A 72 22.76 -24.75 -12.48
CA SER A 72 22.16 -24.99 -11.17
C SER A 72 23.18 -25.70 -10.28
N TYR A 73 24.19 -24.96 -9.83
CA TYR A 73 25.28 -25.44 -8.99
C TYR A 73 26.13 -26.52 -9.67
N SER A 74 27.35 -26.14 -10.07
CA SER A 74 28.48 -27.07 -10.03
C SER A 74 28.49 -27.69 -8.63
N MET A 75 28.12 -28.96 -8.55
CA MET A 75 28.14 -29.71 -7.30
C MET A 75 29.58 -29.68 -6.80
N ALA A 76 29.80 -28.99 -5.68
CA ALA A 76 30.95 -29.22 -4.83
C ALA A 76 30.82 -30.63 -4.25
N ALA A 77 31.51 -31.59 -4.86
CA ALA A 77 31.93 -32.87 -4.29
C ALA A 77 33.04 -33.45 -5.17
#